data_AF-A0A965US09-F1
#
_entry.id   AF-A0A965US09-F1
#
_cell.length_a   1.000
_cell.length_b   1.000
_cell.length_c   1.000
_cell.angle_alpha   90.00
_cell.angle_beta   90.00
_cell.angle_gamma   90.00
#
_symmetry.space_group_name_H-M   'P 1'
#
loop_
_entity.id
_entity.type
_entity.pdbx_description
1 polymer ?
#
loop_
_entity_poly.entity_id
_entity_poly.type
_entity_poly.pdbx_seq_one_letter_code
_entity_poly.pdbx_strand_id
1 'polypeptide(L)'
;MDSNVFPAGFAPQDQQEQFPDYETESAALAVPPHEPDQHDSNLAVFLTEDQLSSIAHELVEGYEVDLASRKGWEESFINAIDLLGFNPVDKTEPWPGACSAVHPLLAEQAINFQSKAIQELYPAGGPVRTQIVGKTDGEKEKRAQRVKDFMNYQITKTMPEYYPDTDRMLLYLPLNGSAFKKVY
;
A
#
# COMPACT_ATOMS: atom_id res chain seq x y z
N MET A 1 -24.96 -16.91 43.70
CA MET A 1 -24.47 -15.68 44.34
C MET A 1 -23.01 -15.91 44.59
N ASP A 2 -22.14 -15.35 43.75
CA ASP A 2 -20.80 -14.96 44.16
C ASP A 2 -20.54 -13.61 43.48
N SER A 3 -20.26 -12.65 44.33
CA SER A 3 -20.20 -11.22 44.08
C SER A 3 -18.80 -10.78 43.72
N ASN A 4 -18.71 -9.94 42.69
CA ASN A 4 -17.67 -8.95 42.39
C ASN A 4 -16.48 -8.85 43.36
N VAL A 5 -15.28 -9.10 42.82
CA VAL A 5 -14.07 -8.31 43.12
C VAL A 5 -13.37 -8.04 41.79
N PHE A 6 -13.57 -6.84 41.25
CA PHE A 6 -12.69 -6.30 40.20
C PHE A 6 -11.37 -5.87 40.85
N PRO A 7 -10.20 -6.31 40.36
CA PRO A 7 -8.96 -5.66 40.74
C PRO A 7 -8.85 -4.32 39.98
N ALA A 8 -8.80 -3.24 40.77
CA ALA A 8 -8.48 -1.91 40.31
C ALA A 8 -7.05 -1.86 39.75
N GLY A 9 -6.87 -1.17 38.62
CA GLY A 9 -5.56 -0.77 38.13
C GLY A 9 -5.25 -1.16 36.69
N PHE A 10 -6.04 -0.70 35.72
CA PHE A 10 -5.55 -0.52 34.36
C PHE A 10 -5.62 0.98 34.06
N ALA A 11 -4.61 1.71 34.55
CA ALA A 11 -4.33 3.04 34.05
C ALA A 11 -4.05 2.93 32.54
N PRO A 12 -4.44 3.91 31.72
CA PRO A 12 -4.04 3.93 30.32
C PRO A 12 -2.52 4.05 30.31
N GLN A 13 -1.83 2.97 29.95
CA GLN A 13 -0.44 3.08 29.58
C GLN A 13 -0.45 3.82 28.26
N ASP A 14 -0.01 5.08 28.28
CA ASP A 14 0.40 5.82 27.09
C ASP A 14 1.45 4.98 26.37
N GLN A 15 0.97 4.09 25.49
CA GLN A 15 1.80 3.54 24.43
C GLN A 15 1.97 4.69 23.46
N GLN A 16 2.98 5.52 23.71
CA GLN A 16 3.63 6.23 22.62
C GLN A 16 4.00 5.14 21.62
N GLU A 17 3.31 5.11 20.47
CA GLU A 17 3.75 4.38 19.29
C GLU A 17 5.09 4.99 18.91
N GLN A 18 6.15 4.48 19.55
CA GLN A 18 7.51 4.75 19.17
C GLN A 18 7.68 3.97 17.87
N PHE A 19 7.51 4.68 16.75
CA PHE A 19 8.02 4.22 15.47
C PHE A 19 9.46 3.76 15.73
N PRO A 20 9.83 2.53 15.34
CA PRO A 20 11.17 2.05 15.56
C PRO A 20 12.11 3.06 14.91
N ASP A 21 12.97 3.68 15.71
CA ASP A 21 14.08 4.47 15.22
C ASP A 21 14.85 3.52 14.31
N TYR A 22 14.84 3.81 13.00
CA TYR A 22 15.75 3.16 12.08
C TYR A 22 17.14 3.73 12.42
N GLU A 23 17.73 3.22 13.49
CA GLU A 23 19.17 3.30 13.62
C GLU A 23 19.69 2.72 12.32
N THR A 24 20.47 3.53 11.62
CA THR A 24 21.12 3.13 10.39
C THR A 24 22.14 2.08 10.80
N GLU A 25 21.71 0.82 10.93
CA GLU A 25 22.56 -0.37 10.90
C GLU A 25 23.12 -0.51 9.48
N SER A 26 23.83 0.52 9.04
CA SER A 26 24.66 0.55 7.84
C SER A 26 25.92 -0.31 8.00
N ALA A 27 26.11 -0.94 9.17
CA ALA A 27 27.33 -1.66 9.54
C ALA A 27 27.20 -3.20 9.51
N ALA A 28 26.02 -3.80 9.26
CA ALA A 28 25.84 -5.25 9.33
C ALA A 28 25.69 -5.97 7.97
N LEU A 29 25.64 -5.25 6.84
CA LEU A 29 25.58 -5.83 5.49
C LEU A 29 26.96 -6.07 4.87
N ALA A 30 27.95 -6.43 5.69
CA ALA A 30 29.21 -6.96 5.19
C ALA A 30 28.98 -8.41 4.71
N VAL A 31 28.35 -8.54 3.54
CA VAL A 31 28.27 -9.80 2.80
C VAL A 31 29.72 -10.27 2.58
N PRO A 32 30.10 -11.49 3.04
CA PRO A 32 31.43 -12.01 2.78
C PRO A 32 31.68 -12.01 1.27
N PRO A 33 32.92 -11.80 0.78
CA PRO A 33 33.19 -11.83 -0.65
C PRO A 33 32.92 -13.24 -1.18
N HIS A 34 31.70 -13.47 -1.64
CA HIS A 34 31.30 -14.69 -2.32
C HIS A 34 31.86 -14.67 -3.73
N GLU A 35 32.36 -15.81 -4.18
CA GLU A 35 32.83 -16.01 -5.55
C GLU A 35 31.76 -15.53 -6.56
N PRO A 36 32.14 -14.92 -7.69
CA PRO A 36 31.24 -14.24 -8.62
C PRO A 36 30.14 -15.13 -9.25
N ASP A 37 30.14 -16.44 -8.98
CA ASP A 37 29.27 -17.44 -9.59
C ASP A 37 28.07 -17.87 -8.72
N GLN A 38 27.89 -17.33 -7.49
CA GLN A 38 26.69 -17.59 -6.68
C GLN A 38 25.58 -16.57 -6.94
N HIS A 39 24.33 -17.05 -7.07
CA HIS A 39 23.15 -16.26 -7.45
C HIS A 39 22.90 -15.01 -6.59
N ASP A 40 23.24 -15.07 -5.30
CA ASP A 40 22.97 -13.98 -4.33
C ASP A 40 24.19 -13.08 -4.08
N SER A 41 25.22 -13.14 -4.93
CA SER A 41 26.46 -12.37 -4.73
C SER A 41 26.27 -10.89 -5.08
N ASN A 42 26.77 -10.00 -4.22
CA ASN A 42 26.75 -8.57 -4.47
C ASN A 42 27.75 -8.19 -5.57
N LEU A 43 27.24 -7.99 -6.80
CA LEU A 43 28.04 -7.64 -7.97
C LEU A 43 28.72 -6.26 -7.87
N ALA A 44 28.23 -5.36 -7.00
CA ALA A 44 28.79 -4.01 -6.87
C ALA A 44 30.23 -4.03 -6.35
N VAL A 45 30.63 -5.04 -5.57
CA VAL A 45 31.99 -5.16 -5.01
C VAL A 45 33.02 -5.54 -6.09
N PHE A 46 32.56 -6.11 -7.22
CA PHE A 46 33.42 -6.56 -8.31
C PHE A 46 33.52 -5.56 -9.47
N LEU A 47 32.72 -4.48 -9.45
CA LEU A 47 32.74 -3.43 -10.45
C LEU A 47 33.76 -2.35 -10.08
N THR A 48 34.33 -1.69 -11.09
CA THR A 48 35.23 -0.55 -10.84
C THR A 48 34.44 0.68 -10.40
N GLU A 49 35.09 1.60 -9.67
CA GLU A 49 34.46 2.86 -9.26
C GLU A 49 33.91 3.65 -10.46
N ASP A 50 34.61 3.64 -11.59
CA ASP A 50 34.15 4.29 -12.84
C ASP A 50 32.86 3.66 -13.38
N GLN A 51 32.73 2.33 -13.34
CA GLN A 51 31.52 1.62 -13.78
C GLN A 51 30.35 1.89 -12.83
N LEU A 52 30.60 1.84 -11.52
CA LEU A 52 29.59 2.17 -10.51
C LEU A 52 29.13 3.62 -10.65
N SER A 53 30.05 4.56 -10.87
CA SER A 53 29.72 5.98 -11.07
C SER A 53 28.90 6.19 -12.34
N SER A 54 29.23 5.49 -13.43
CA SER A 54 28.45 5.57 -14.68
C SER A 54 27.02 5.06 -14.49
N ILE A 55 26.85 3.90 -13.83
CA ILE A 55 25.53 3.32 -13.55
C ILE A 55 24.75 4.23 -12.60
N ALA A 56 25.40 4.77 -11.57
CA ALA A 56 24.77 5.70 -10.63
C ALA A 56 24.28 6.96 -11.35
N HIS A 57 25.09 7.53 -12.26
CA HIS A 57 24.68 8.69 -13.05
C HIS A 57 23.49 8.38 -13.96
N GLU A 58 23.50 7.25 -14.67
CA GLU A 58 22.37 6.83 -15.51
C GLU A 58 21.09 6.65 -14.69
N LEU A 59 21.18 6.04 -13.50
CA LEU A 59 20.03 5.86 -12.60
C LEU A 59 19.49 7.19 -12.07
N VAL A 60 20.37 8.11 -11.67
CA VAL A 60 19.97 9.44 -11.18
C VAL A 60 19.35 10.26 -12.30
N GLU A 61 19.95 10.26 -13.49
CA GLU A 61 19.39 10.95 -14.66
C GLU A 61 18.01 10.38 -15.01
N GLY A 62 17.86 9.05 -15.06
CA GLY A 62 16.56 8.40 -15.28
C GLY A 62 15.53 8.80 -14.23
N TYR A 63 15.91 8.84 -12.95
CA TYR A 63 15.03 9.28 -11.87
C TYR A 63 14.61 10.76 -12.01
N GLU A 64 15.53 11.65 -12.35
CA GLU A 64 15.24 13.07 -12.55
C GLU A 64 14.32 13.30 -13.74
N VAL A 65 14.52 12.57 -14.84
CA VAL A 65 13.64 12.58 -16.02
C VAL A 65 12.24 12.08 -15.65
N ASP A 66 12.13 11.00 -14.88
CA ASP A 66 10.86 10.47 -14.39
C ASP A 66 10.15 11.44 -13.43
N LEU A 67 10.90 12.15 -12.58
CA LEU A 67 10.37 13.18 -11.70
C LEU A 67 9.85 14.39 -12.50
N ALA A 68 10.62 14.85 -13.48
CA ALA A 68 10.22 15.97 -14.32
C ALA A 68 8.99 15.65 -15.17
N SER A 69 8.91 14.42 -15.70
CA SER A 69 7.79 14.00 -16.55
C SER A 69 6.46 13.90 -15.80
N ARG A 70 6.47 13.50 -14.52
CA ARG A 70 5.23 13.41 -13.69
C ARG A 70 4.78 14.72 -13.07
N LYS A 71 5.60 15.77 -13.09
CA LYS A 71 5.33 17.03 -12.37
C LYS A 71 3.97 17.64 -12.72
N GLY A 72 3.60 17.69 -14.01
CA GLY A 72 2.31 18.24 -14.44
C GLY A 72 1.10 17.41 -13.96
N TRP A 73 1.27 16.09 -13.86
CA TRP A 73 0.26 15.20 -13.29
C TRP A 73 0.14 15.41 -11.78
N GLU A 74 1.27 15.55 -11.07
CA GLU A 74 1.31 15.81 -9.63
C GLU A 74 0.62 17.13 -9.26
N GLU A 75 0.92 18.21 -9.98
CA GLU A 75 0.25 19.50 -9.80
C GLU A 75 -1.28 19.39 -10.00
N SER A 76 -1.71 18.65 -11.03
CA SER A 76 -3.13 18.40 -11.28
C SER A 76 -3.77 17.57 -10.17
N PHE A 77 -3.05 16.59 -9.63
CA PHE A 77 -3.51 15.76 -8.53
C PHE A 77 -3.65 16.53 -7.22
N ILE A 78 -2.68 17.38 -6.87
CA ILE A 78 -2.75 18.27 -5.69
C ILE A 78 -3.99 19.15 -5.79
N ASN A 79 -4.20 19.79 -6.94
CA ASN A 79 -5.39 20.60 -7.19
C ASN A 79 -6.69 19.78 -7.05
N ALA A 80 -6.71 18.52 -7.54
CA ALA A 80 -7.87 17.64 -7.42
C ALA A 80 -8.17 17.27 -5.95
N ILE A 81 -7.14 17.02 -5.13
CA ILE A 81 -7.30 16.73 -3.69
C ILE A 81 -7.80 17.97 -2.95
N ASP A 82 -7.29 19.15 -3.25
CA ASP A 82 -7.73 20.40 -2.64
C ASP A 82 -9.20 20.71 -2.96
N LEU A 83 -9.66 20.37 -4.16
CA LEU A 83 -11.08 20.47 -4.55
C LEU A 83 -12.01 19.54 -3.77
N LEU A 84 -11.50 18.42 -3.24
CA LEU A 84 -12.28 17.52 -2.36
C LEU A 84 -12.51 18.12 -0.97
N GLY A 85 -11.71 19.13 -0.58
CA GLY A 85 -11.86 19.88 0.65
C GLY A 85 -11.61 19.09 1.94
N PHE A 86 -10.75 18.07 1.88
CA PHE A 86 -10.26 17.39 3.09
C PHE A 86 -9.41 18.29 3.98
N ASN A 87 -8.76 19.30 3.39
CA ASN A 87 -8.00 20.31 4.10
C ASN A 87 -8.86 21.57 4.28
N PRO A 88 -9.34 21.88 5.50
CA PRO A 88 -10.04 23.12 5.76
C PRO A 88 -9.03 24.28 5.64
N VAL A 89 -9.14 25.05 4.56
CA VAL A 89 -8.39 26.30 4.43
C VAL A 89 -9.18 27.38 5.17
N ASP A 90 -8.55 28.00 6.17
CA ASP A 90 -9.11 29.16 6.85
C ASP A 90 -9.23 30.32 5.85
N LYS A 91 -10.45 30.54 5.35
CA LYS A 91 -10.74 31.68 4.49
C LYS A 91 -11.03 32.91 5.35
N THR A 92 -10.37 34.01 4.99
CA THR A 92 -10.59 35.35 5.55
C THR A 92 -11.60 36.17 4.76
N GLU A 93 -11.96 35.73 3.55
CA GLU A 93 -13.04 36.31 2.73
C GLU A 93 -14.26 35.39 2.69
N PRO A 94 -15.50 35.93 2.77
CA PRO A 94 -15.86 37.34 3.00
C PRO A 94 -15.70 37.83 4.45
N TRP A 95 -15.50 36.94 5.43
CA TRP A 95 -15.10 37.27 6.81
C TRP A 95 -14.20 36.15 7.39
N PRO A 96 -13.39 36.44 8.43
CA PRO A 96 -12.56 35.42 9.09
C PRO A 96 -13.40 34.27 9.63
N GLY A 97 -13.07 33.04 9.21
CA GLY A 97 -13.82 31.83 9.58
C GLY A 97 -15.03 31.56 8.68
N ALA A 98 -15.09 32.15 7.49
CA ALA A 98 -16.08 31.77 6.50
C ALA A 98 -15.79 30.34 5.98
N CYS A 99 -16.80 29.47 6.01
CA CYS A 99 -16.67 28.11 5.47
C CYS A 99 -16.41 28.14 3.96
N SER A 100 -15.32 27.50 3.54
CA SER A 100 -15.11 27.19 2.12
C SER A 100 -16.14 26.13 1.70
N ALA A 101 -17.14 26.51 0.91
CA ALA A 101 -18.08 25.56 0.32
C ALA A 101 -17.41 24.83 -0.84
N VAL A 102 -16.88 23.64 -0.58
CA VAL A 102 -16.54 22.66 -1.63
C VAL A 102 -17.78 21.79 -1.91
N HIS A 103 -17.92 21.32 -3.15
CA HIS A 103 -19.04 20.43 -3.49
C HIS A 103 -18.70 18.99 -3.09
N PRO A 104 -19.39 18.38 -2.10
CA PRO A 104 -18.97 17.09 -1.53
C PRO A 104 -19.18 15.90 -2.48
N LEU A 105 -19.90 16.08 -3.59
CA LEU A 105 -20.23 15.01 -4.54
C LEU A 105 -19.02 14.22 -5.02
N LEU A 106 -17.88 14.85 -5.29
CA LEU A 106 -16.69 14.12 -5.76
C LEU A 106 -16.16 13.17 -4.68
N ALA A 107 -16.09 13.64 -3.43
CA ALA A 107 -15.69 12.80 -2.30
C ALA A 107 -16.71 11.68 -2.05
N GLU A 108 -18.01 12.00 -2.14
CA GLU A 108 -19.08 11.01 -2.03
C GLU A 108 -18.99 9.94 -3.12
N GLN A 109 -18.74 10.33 -4.38
CA GLN A 109 -18.58 9.39 -5.48
C GLN A 109 -17.33 8.51 -5.31
N ALA A 110 -16.23 9.05 -4.79
CA ALA A 110 -15.03 8.27 -4.50
C ALA A 110 -15.30 7.21 -3.41
N ILE A 111 -15.99 7.58 -2.33
CA ILE A 111 -16.38 6.65 -1.25
C ILE A 111 -17.37 5.59 -1.78
N ASN A 112 -18.31 5.99 -2.64
CA ASN A 112 -19.25 5.07 -3.28
C ASN A 112 -18.55 4.09 -4.22
N PHE A 113 -17.54 4.56 -4.98
CA PHE A 113 -16.71 3.71 -5.82
C PHE A 113 -15.95 2.69 -4.97
N GLN A 114 -15.22 3.14 -3.94
CA GLN A 114 -14.48 2.29 -3.02
C GLN A 114 -15.38 1.21 -2.40
N SER A 115 -16.55 1.62 -1.89
CA SER A 115 -17.51 0.72 -1.24
C SER A 115 -18.04 -0.37 -2.17
N LYS A 116 -18.31 -0.05 -3.44
CA LYS A 116 -18.74 -1.03 -4.44
C LYS A 116 -17.59 -1.93 -4.88
N ALA A 117 -16.43 -1.33 -5.16
CA ALA A 117 -15.25 -2.05 -5.62
C ALA A 117 -14.76 -3.05 -4.57
N ILE A 118 -14.73 -2.68 -3.30
CA ILE A 118 -14.29 -3.60 -2.23
C ILE A 118 -15.26 -4.76 -2.06
N GLN A 119 -16.58 -4.54 -2.20
CA GLN A 119 -17.58 -5.61 -2.12
C GLN A 119 -17.45 -6.61 -3.27
N GLU A 120 -17.15 -6.13 -4.47
CA GLU A 120 -16.94 -6.99 -5.65
C GLU A 120 -15.59 -7.72 -5.62
N LEU A 121 -14.53 -7.07 -5.16
CA LEU A 121 -13.18 -7.64 -5.12
C LEU A 121 -12.96 -8.54 -3.90
N TYR A 122 -13.63 -8.26 -2.78
CA TYR A 122 -13.58 -9.05 -1.54
C TYR A 122 -14.98 -9.48 -1.12
N PRO A 123 -15.59 -10.44 -1.82
CA PRO A 123 -16.84 -11.03 -1.38
C PRO A 123 -16.61 -11.87 -0.12
N ALA A 124 -17.70 -12.14 0.63
CA ALA A 124 -17.65 -12.97 1.84
C ALA A 124 -17.06 -14.38 1.62
N GLY A 125 -17.10 -14.89 0.38
CA GLY A 125 -16.51 -16.18 -0.01
C GLY A 125 -15.00 -16.16 -0.29
N GLY A 126 -14.33 -15.02 -0.06
CA GLY A 126 -12.92 -14.80 -0.32
C GLY A 126 -12.64 -14.25 -1.73
N PRO A 127 -11.55 -13.47 -1.90
CA PRO A 127 -11.22 -12.80 -3.15
C PRO A 127 -10.87 -13.76 -4.29
N VAL A 128 -10.41 -14.98 -4.00
CA VAL A 128 -9.97 -15.93 -5.02
C VAL A 128 -11.12 -16.84 -5.45
N ARG A 129 -11.36 -16.88 -6.77
CA ARG A 129 -12.32 -17.78 -7.42
C ARG A 129 -11.58 -18.69 -8.39
N THR A 130 -11.90 -19.97 -8.37
CA THR A 130 -11.31 -20.97 -9.27
C THR A 130 -12.29 -21.34 -10.38
N GLN A 131 -11.80 -21.40 -11.62
CA GLN A 131 -12.54 -21.89 -12.77
C GLN A 131 -11.82 -23.10 -13.36
N ILE A 132 -12.55 -24.19 -13.59
CA ILE A 132 -12.00 -25.40 -14.21
C ILE A 132 -12.14 -25.26 -15.71
N VAL A 133 -11.03 -25.36 -16.43
CA VAL A 133 -11.01 -25.32 -17.91
C VAL A 133 -11.08 -26.75 -18.46
N GLY A 134 -12.04 -27.00 -19.36
CA GLY A 134 -12.22 -28.29 -20.03
C GLY A 134 -13.17 -29.25 -19.31
N LYS A 135 -13.01 -30.56 -19.53
CA LYS A 135 -13.88 -31.58 -18.91
C LYS A 135 -13.68 -31.61 -17.40
N THR A 136 -14.77 -31.40 -16.67
CA THR A 136 -14.84 -31.49 -15.22
C THR A 136 -14.72 -32.96 -14.81
N ASP A 137 -13.85 -33.20 -13.84
CA ASP A 137 -13.63 -34.50 -13.21
C ASP A 137 -13.60 -34.27 -11.70
N GLY A 138 -14.11 -35.23 -10.91
CA GLY A 138 -14.27 -35.05 -9.46
C GLY A 138 -12.94 -34.77 -8.75
N GLU A 139 -11.84 -35.34 -9.24
CA GLU A 139 -10.50 -35.06 -8.71
C GLU A 139 -10.00 -33.64 -9.04
N LYS A 140 -10.38 -33.09 -10.20
CA LYS A 140 -10.05 -31.70 -10.57
C LYS A 140 -10.85 -30.69 -9.76
N GLU A 141 -12.12 -30.99 -9.46
CA GLU A 141 -12.94 -30.15 -8.58
C GLU A 141 -12.37 -30.06 -7.17
N LYS A 142 -12.00 -31.21 -6.58
CA LYS A 142 -11.34 -31.23 -5.26
C LYS A 142 -10.03 -30.46 -5.26
N ARG A 143 -9.23 -30.57 -6.33
CA ARG A 143 -7.98 -29.81 -6.48
C ARG A 143 -8.23 -28.30 -6.55
N ALA A 144 -9.19 -27.88 -7.38
CA ALA A 144 -9.57 -26.47 -7.50
C ALA A 144 -10.04 -25.90 -6.16
N GLN A 145 -10.88 -26.65 -5.43
CA GLN A 145 -11.36 -26.22 -4.12
C GLN A 145 -10.20 -26.05 -3.11
N ARG A 146 -9.25 -26.99 -3.05
CA ARG A 146 -8.07 -26.87 -2.17
C ARG A 146 -7.22 -25.65 -2.50
N VAL A 147 -6.98 -25.38 -3.79
CA VAL A 147 -6.22 -24.19 -4.21
C VAL A 147 -6.96 -22.92 -3.83
N LYS A 148 -8.28 -22.88 -4.06
CA LYS A 148 -9.12 -21.75 -3.67
C LYS A 148 -9.01 -21.46 -2.16
N ASP A 149 -9.18 -22.50 -1.34
CA ASP A 149 -9.18 -22.38 0.12
C ASP A 149 -7.80 -21.96 0.65
N PHE A 150 -6.72 -22.52 0.09
CA PHE A 150 -5.35 -22.15 0.45
C PHE A 150 -5.03 -20.70 0.11
N MET A 151 -5.33 -20.25 -1.12
CA MET A 151 -5.04 -18.88 -1.55
C MET A 151 -5.89 -17.85 -0.77
N ASN A 152 -7.15 -18.17 -0.49
CA ASN A 152 -7.98 -17.32 0.35
C ASN A 152 -7.45 -17.25 1.79
N TYR A 153 -6.97 -18.37 2.35
CA TYR A 153 -6.32 -18.37 3.66
C TYR A 153 -5.07 -17.49 3.67
N GLN A 154 -4.20 -17.61 2.66
CA GLN A 154 -2.96 -16.82 2.58
C GLN A 154 -3.25 -15.31 2.56
N ILE A 155 -4.17 -14.87 1.69
CA ILE A 155 -4.52 -13.46 1.54
C ILE A 155 -5.24 -12.91 2.79
N THR A 156 -6.09 -13.69 3.45
CA THR A 156 -6.92 -13.19 4.56
C THR A 156 -6.30 -13.37 5.94
N LYS A 157 -5.38 -14.33 6.12
CA LYS A 157 -4.80 -14.68 7.42
C LYS A 157 -3.29 -14.48 7.49
N THR A 158 -2.57 -14.82 6.43
CA THR A 158 -1.11 -14.69 6.41
C THR A 158 -0.65 -13.28 6.06
N MET A 159 -1.45 -12.53 5.30
CA MET A 159 -1.16 -11.15 4.85
C MET A 159 -2.21 -10.15 5.37
N PRO A 160 -2.22 -9.81 6.67
CA PRO A 160 -3.24 -8.93 7.25
C PRO A 160 -3.24 -7.51 6.66
N GLU A 161 -2.12 -7.04 6.15
CA GLU A 161 -1.97 -5.71 5.52
C GLU A 161 -2.62 -5.64 4.14
N TYR A 162 -2.86 -6.79 3.49
CA TYR A 162 -3.32 -6.82 2.10
C TYR A 162 -4.69 -6.14 1.92
N TYR A 163 -5.61 -6.35 2.86
CA TYR A 163 -6.94 -5.73 2.83
C TYR A 163 -6.90 -4.21 3.02
N PRO A 164 -6.36 -3.65 4.13
CA PRO A 164 -6.32 -2.21 4.35
C PRO A 164 -5.54 -1.47 3.26
N ASP A 165 -4.48 -2.07 2.70
CA ASP A 165 -3.74 -1.47 1.59
C ASP A 165 -4.57 -1.42 0.29
N THR A 166 -5.31 -2.49 -0.02
CA THR A 166 -6.22 -2.47 -1.18
C THR A 166 -7.37 -1.48 -0.97
N ASP A 167 -7.91 -1.39 0.24
CA ASP A 167 -9.00 -0.47 0.56
C ASP A 167 -8.57 0.99 0.37
N ARG A 168 -7.39 1.36 0.90
CA ARG A 168 -6.78 2.68 0.66
C ARG A 168 -6.51 2.93 -0.81
N MET A 169 -5.94 1.96 -1.52
CA MET A 169 -5.67 2.07 -2.96
C MET A 169 -6.94 2.36 -3.77
N LEU A 170 -8.06 1.72 -3.43
CA LEU A 170 -9.35 1.91 -4.11
C LEU A 170 -9.95 3.29 -3.90
N LEU A 171 -9.63 3.98 -2.79
CA LEU A 171 -10.03 5.36 -2.56
C LEU A 171 -9.30 6.34 -3.50
N TYR A 172 -8.01 6.10 -3.71
CA TYR A 172 -7.17 6.97 -4.56
C TYR A 172 -7.32 6.69 -6.05
N LEU A 173 -7.63 5.45 -6.44
CA LEU A 173 -7.78 5.04 -7.83
C LEU A 173 -8.73 5.91 -8.68
N PRO A 174 -9.95 6.26 -8.24
CA PRO A 174 -10.85 7.11 -9.03
C PRO A 174 -10.36 8.56 -9.15
N LEU A 175 -9.44 9.00 -8.29
CA LEU A 175 -8.88 10.36 -8.29
C LEU A 175 -7.60 10.43 -9.15
N ASN A 176 -6.70 9.45 -8.99
CA ASN A 176 -5.42 9.37 -9.68
C ASN A 176 -5.50 8.75 -11.08
N GLY A 177 -6.54 7.96 -11.34
CA GLY A 177 -6.69 7.14 -12.56
C GLY A 177 -5.81 5.88 -12.59
N SER A 178 -4.73 5.84 -11.81
CA SER A 178 -3.85 4.69 -11.65
C SER A 178 -3.37 4.55 -10.21
N ALA A 179 -3.04 3.32 -9.80
CA ALA A 179 -2.45 3.04 -8.50
C ALA A 179 -1.53 1.82 -8.60
N PHE A 180 -0.42 1.86 -7.88
CA PHE A 180 0.56 0.78 -7.84
C PHE A 180 0.59 0.18 -6.45
N LYS A 181 0.43 -1.14 -6.38
CA LYS A 181 0.55 -1.91 -5.13
C LYS A 181 1.73 -2.86 -5.26
N LYS A 182 2.70 -2.72 -4.36
CA LYS A 182 3.79 -3.70 -4.20
C LYS A 182 3.36 -4.75 -3.18
N VAL A 183 3.52 -6.02 -3.54
CA VAL A 183 3.27 -7.16 -2.65
C VAL A 183 4.59 -7.92 -2.49
N TYR A 184 4.90 -8.32 -1.26
CA TYR A 184 6.08 -9.10 -0.90
C TYR A 184 5.72 -10.55 -0.60
#